data_AF-A0A7Y6UJA8-F1
#
_entry.id   AF-A0A7Y6UJA8-F1
#
_cell.length_a   1.000
_cell.length_b   1.000
_cell.length_c   1.000
_cell.angle_alpha   90.00
_cell.angle_beta   90.00
_cell.angle_gamma   90.00
#
_symmetry.space_group_name_H-M   'P 1'
#
loop_
_entity.id
_entity.type
_entity.pdbx_description
1 polymer ?
#
loop_
_entity_poly.entity_id
_entity_poly.type
_entity_poly.pdbx_seq_one_letter_code
_entity_poly.pdbx_strand_id
1 'polypeptide(L)'
;MRTAAILLIALCGIVAATLVGVALDARKRRRRSYEPLVDPIMPAPGGVDVSVLRIAIDGRASKFVRTELARIMASIDGTSAQGRSKRLREVSVTLRRVRDSWIYGGAVNDPIRDHADARAAFAWHVDDARVRFTTAAVPLGNPRDPQTTLILVTIVVAARGELATVGEIGAGEELRRALEAAAHREADDIVALEVVWVPEEDGRVLSSIQLEAQYPPPELYRLRGAVVGNVYCTYCGGPFPAELVSCPHCGAPARGRDRDRQAIA
;
A
#
# COMPACT_ATOMS: atom_id res chain seq x y z
N MET A 1 2.18 -48.21 28.18
CA MET A 1 1.80 -46.79 28.40
C MET A 1 2.96 -45.81 28.19
N ARG A 2 4.15 -46.04 28.75
CA ARG A 2 5.31 -45.15 28.60
C ARG A 2 5.84 -45.00 27.16
N THR A 3 5.84 -46.07 26.38
CA THR A 3 6.31 -46.09 24.99
C THR A 3 5.41 -45.31 24.02
N ALA A 4 4.08 -45.38 24.20
CA ALA A 4 3.13 -44.62 23.39
C ALA A 4 3.24 -43.10 23.64
N ALA A 5 3.49 -42.68 24.88
CA ALA A 5 3.68 -41.27 25.23
C ALA A 5 4.95 -40.68 24.59
N ILE A 6 6.04 -41.45 24.54
CA ILE A 6 7.31 -41.00 23.94
C ILE A 6 7.18 -40.81 22.42
N LEU A 7 6.47 -41.72 21.74
CA LEU A 7 6.22 -41.62 20.29
C LEU A 7 5.36 -40.40 19.92
N LEU A 8 4.35 -40.09 20.74
CA LEU A 8 3.46 -38.95 20.51
C LEU A 8 4.19 -37.60 20.69
N ILE A 9 5.06 -37.50 21.69
CA ILE A 9 5.90 -36.32 21.92
C ILE A 9 6.88 -36.12 20.76
N ALA A 10 7.51 -37.20 20.26
CA ALA A 10 8.42 -37.13 19.12
C ALA A 10 7.72 -36.67 17.83
N LEU A 11 6.52 -37.19 17.55
CA LEU A 11 5.71 -36.78 16.39
C LEU A 11 5.26 -35.32 16.48
N CYS A 12 4.80 -34.86 17.66
CA CYS A 12 4.47 -33.45 17.87
C CYS A 12 5.68 -32.54 17.68
N GLY A 13 6.87 -32.95 18.13
CA GLY A 13 8.12 -32.21 17.93
C GLY A 13 8.48 -32.04 16.45
N ILE A 14 8.34 -33.11 15.65
CA ILE A 14 8.62 -33.07 14.21
C ILE A 14 7.63 -32.17 13.47
N VAL A 15 6.33 -32.27 13.77
CA VAL A 15 5.31 -31.42 13.15
C VAL A 15 5.47 -29.95 13.53
N ALA A 16 5.83 -29.66 14.78
CA ALA A 16 6.13 -28.29 15.20
C ALA A 16 7.36 -27.74 14.47
N ALA A 17 8.42 -28.54 14.31
CA ALA A 17 9.62 -28.13 13.58
C ALA A 17 9.36 -27.87 12.10
N THR A 18 8.55 -28.69 11.43
CA THR A 18 8.20 -28.48 10.02
C THR A 18 7.30 -27.26 9.82
N LEU A 19 6.30 -27.05 10.70
CA LEU A 19 5.44 -25.86 10.64
C LEU A 19 6.22 -24.58 10.93
N VAL A 20 7.14 -24.60 11.89
CA VAL A 20 8.06 -23.48 12.15
C VAL A 20 8.99 -23.25 10.96
N GLY A 21 9.51 -24.31 10.33
CA GLY A 21 10.34 -24.21 9.13
C GLY A 21 9.60 -23.56 7.95
N VAL A 22 8.37 -23.99 7.67
CA VAL A 22 7.52 -23.42 6.61
C VAL A 22 7.12 -21.98 6.94
N ALA A 23 6.78 -21.69 8.19
CA ALA A 23 6.45 -20.33 8.62
C ALA A 23 7.66 -19.40 8.52
N LEU A 24 8.86 -19.87 8.90
CA LEU A 24 10.10 -19.11 8.78
C LEU A 24 10.53 -18.93 7.32
N ASP A 25 10.35 -19.93 6.44
CA ASP A 25 10.63 -19.79 5.00
C ASP A 25 9.63 -18.84 4.32
N ALA A 26 8.34 -18.93 4.67
CA ALA A 26 7.33 -17.96 4.24
C ALA A 26 7.66 -16.54 4.75
N ARG A 27 8.15 -16.41 5.99
CA ARG A 27 8.59 -15.14 6.56
C ARG A 27 9.86 -14.61 5.90
N LYS A 28 10.80 -15.50 5.52
CA LYS A 28 12.05 -15.17 4.82
C LYS A 28 11.78 -14.72 3.39
N ARG A 29 10.84 -15.35 2.69
CA ARG A 29 10.33 -14.88 1.39
C ARG A 29 9.68 -13.50 1.50
N ARG A 30 8.94 -13.23 2.58
CA ARG A 30 8.35 -11.89 2.87
C ARG A 30 9.38 -10.84 3.33
N ARG A 31 10.51 -11.26 3.90
CA ARG A 31 11.61 -10.43 4.42
C ARG A 31 12.82 -10.39 3.50
N ARG A 32 12.64 -10.53 2.18
CA ARG A 32 13.71 -10.14 1.26
C ARG A 32 13.77 -8.61 1.22
N SER A 33 14.26 -8.03 2.32
CA SER A 33 14.89 -6.72 2.29
C SER A 33 15.94 -6.78 1.20
N TYR A 34 15.86 -5.84 0.28
CA TYR A 34 16.83 -5.65 -0.77
C TYR A 34 18.22 -5.48 -0.14
N GLU A 35 19.01 -6.55 -0.19
CA GLU A 35 20.46 -6.47 -0.15
C GLU A 35 20.86 -6.33 -1.63
N PRO A 36 21.52 -5.24 -2.04
CA PRO A 36 22.01 -5.15 -3.41
C PRO A 36 23.06 -6.24 -3.57
N LEU A 37 22.68 -7.36 -4.17
CA LEU A 37 23.64 -8.26 -4.80
C LEU A 37 24.21 -7.47 -5.97
N VAL A 38 25.32 -6.76 -5.73
CA VAL A 38 26.15 -6.19 -6.78
C VAL A 38 26.95 -7.34 -7.40
N ASP A 39 26.24 -8.25 -8.06
CA ASP A 39 26.80 -8.86 -9.26
C ASP A 39 26.39 -7.93 -10.39
N PRO A 40 27.32 -7.34 -11.16
CA PRO A 40 26.99 -6.53 -12.32
C PRO A 40 26.54 -7.46 -13.45
N ILE A 41 25.40 -8.13 -13.26
CA ILE A 41 24.62 -8.64 -14.37
C ILE A 41 24.10 -7.38 -15.03
N MET A 42 24.82 -6.91 -16.05
CA MET A 42 24.30 -5.91 -16.96
C MET A 42 22.89 -6.37 -17.33
N PRO A 43 21.84 -5.56 -17.07
CA PRO A 43 20.48 -5.99 -17.35
C PRO A 43 20.45 -6.47 -18.80
N ALA A 44 19.92 -7.66 -19.03
CA ALA A 44 19.81 -8.20 -20.38
C ALA A 44 19.25 -7.10 -21.30
N PRO A 45 19.76 -6.94 -22.54
CA PRO A 45 19.20 -5.96 -23.47
C PRO A 45 17.68 -6.14 -23.54
N GLY A 46 16.92 -5.12 -23.16
CA GLY A 46 15.45 -5.22 -23.05
C GLY A 46 14.91 -5.65 -21.67
N GLY A 47 15.72 -5.61 -20.61
CA GLY A 47 15.28 -5.86 -19.24
C GLY A 47 14.13 -4.96 -18.82
N VAL A 48 13.21 -5.52 -18.04
CA VAL A 48 12.00 -4.84 -17.57
C VAL A 48 12.06 -4.69 -16.06
N ASP A 49 11.91 -3.47 -15.59
CA ASP A 49 11.72 -3.09 -14.19
C ASP A 49 10.23 -3.16 -13.85
N VAL A 50 9.89 -3.61 -12.64
CA VAL A 50 8.51 -3.53 -12.12
C VAL A 50 8.53 -2.67 -10.87
N SER A 51 7.94 -1.48 -10.98
CA SER A 51 7.81 -0.53 -9.90
C SER A 51 6.37 -0.47 -9.40
N VAL A 52 6.21 -0.37 -8.08
CA VAL A 52 4.91 -0.23 -7.42
C VAL A 52 4.90 1.02 -6.55
N LEU A 53 4.05 1.99 -6.89
CA LEU A 53 3.84 3.19 -6.11
C LEU A 53 2.54 3.08 -5.32
N ARG A 54 2.58 3.34 -4.02
CA ARG A 54 1.43 3.30 -3.11
C ARG A 54 1.24 4.65 -2.45
N ILE A 55 0.01 5.17 -2.49
CA ILE A 55 -0.33 6.48 -1.92
C ILE A 55 -1.64 6.34 -1.18
N ALA A 56 -1.61 6.52 0.14
CA ALA A 56 -2.84 6.63 0.91
C ALA A 56 -3.21 8.09 1.07
N ILE A 57 -4.47 8.40 0.82
CA ILE A 57 -5.00 9.76 0.73
C ILE A 57 -6.16 9.88 1.72
N ASP A 58 -6.27 11.05 2.34
CA ASP A 58 -7.36 11.43 3.23
C ASP A 58 -8.73 11.26 2.54
N GLY A 59 -9.70 10.71 3.27
CA GLY A 59 -11.02 10.37 2.78
C GLY A 59 -11.82 11.58 2.25
N ARG A 60 -11.49 12.82 2.66
CA ARG A 60 -12.07 14.04 2.10
C ARG A 60 -11.80 14.19 0.60
N ALA A 61 -10.67 13.70 0.11
CA ALA A 61 -10.32 13.72 -1.31
C ALA A 61 -10.76 12.43 -2.05
N SER A 62 -11.23 11.40 -1.33
CA SER A 62 -11.45 10.06 -1.91
C SER A 62 -12.45 10.03 -3.06
N LYS A 63 -13.57 10.76 -2.95
CA LYS A 63 -14.60 10.84 -4.01
C LYS A 63 -14.01 11.41 -5.29
N PHE A 64 -13.28 12.53 -5.19
CA PHE A 64 -12.61 13.15 -6.34
C PHE A 64 -11.61 12.18 -6.99
N VAL A 65 -10.76 11.54 -6.18
CA VAL A 65 -9.76 10.58 -6.67
C VAL A 65 -10.42 9.41 -7.38
N ARG A 66 -11.43 8.76 -6.79
CA ARG A 66 -12.15 7.64 -7.45
C ARG A 66 -12.78 8.06 -8.76
N THR A 67 -13.50 9.19 -8.77
CA THR A 67 -14.17 9.69 -9.99
C THR A 67 -13.16 9.96 -11.10
N GLU A 68 -12.04 10.63 -10.80
CA GLU A 68 -11.03 10.93 -11.82
C GLU A 68 -10.30 9.67 -12.29
N LEU A 69 -9.92 8.76 -11.40
CA LEU A 69 -9.29 7.50 -11.79
C LEU A 69 -10.22 6.65 -12.66
N ALA A 70 -11.49 6.49 -12.26
CA ALA A 70 -12.48 5.76 -13.05
C ALA A 70 -12.68 6.40 -14.44
N ARG A 71 -12.74 7.74 -14.51
CA ARG A 71 -12.85 8.48 -15.78
C ARG A 71 -11.64 8.23 -16.68
N ILE A 72 -10.41 8.34 -16.14
CA ILE A 72 -9.16 8.08 -16.88
C ILE A 72 -9.14 6.65 -17.44
N MET A 73 -9.44 5.66 -16.60
CA MET A 73 -9.41 4.25 -16.99
C MET A 73 -10.49 3.89 -18.01
N ALA A 74 -11.65 4.53 -17.97
CA ALA A 74 -12.74 4.31 -18.93
C ALA A 74 -12.52 5.02 -20.29
N SER A 75 -11.86 6.19 -20.29
CA SER A 75 -11.77 7.07 -21.48
C SER A 75 -10.56 6.85 -22.36
N ILE A 76 -9.51 6.19 -21.86
CA ILE A 76 -8.26 5.98 -22.58
C ILE A 76 -8.06 4.48 -22.75
N ASP A 77 -7.80 3.98 -23.96
CA ASP A 77 -7.42 2.58 -24.16
C ASP A 77 -6.13 2.27 -23.39
N GLY A 78 -6.09 1.18 -22.61
CA GLY A 78 -4.91 0.75 -21.85
C GLY A 78 -4.10 -0.36 -22.52
N THR A 79 -4.58 -0.88 -23.66
CA THR A 79 -3.96 -2.01 -24.35
C THR A 79 -2.83 -1.57 -25.28
N SER A 80 -2.92 -0.35 -25.83
CA SER A 80 -1.84 0.29 -26.60
C SER A 80 -0.76 0.94 -25.72
N ALA A 81 0.46 1.04 -26.26
CA ALA A 81 1.60 1.69 -25.59
C ALA A 81 1.35 3.18 -25.32
N GLN A 82 0.82 3.91 -26.32
CA GLN A 82 0.43 5.31 -26.19
C GLN A 82 -0.67 5.49 -25.15
N GLY A 83 -1.63 4.56 -25.12
CA GLY A 83 -2.69 4.50 -24.14
C GLY A 83 -2.19 4.36 -22.71
N ARG A 84 -1.26 3.41 -22.47
CA ARG A 84 -0.61 3.23 -21.17
C ARG A 84 0.16 4.47 -20.70
N SER A 85 1.00 5.06 -21.55
CA SER A 85 1.76 6.26 -21.14
C SER A 85 0.83 7.45 -20.85
N LYS A 86 -0.24 7.61 -21.63
CA LYS A 86 -1.26 8.63 -21.38
C LYS A 86 -2.00 8.39 -20.05
N ARG A 87 -2.44 7.16 -19.77
CA ARG A 87 -3.06 6.80 -18.47
C ARG A 87 -2.11 7.10 -17.31
N LEU A 88 -0.86 6.65 -17.39
CA LEU A 88 0.14 6.87 -16.33
C LEU A 88 0.35 8.36 -16.07
N ARG A 89 0.44 9.18 -17.12
CA ARG A 89 0.59 10.63 -17.03
C ARG A 89 -0.63 11.28 -16.36
N GLU A 90 -1.84 10.95 -16.79
CA GLU A 90 -3.07 11.52 -16.22
C GLU A 90 -3.27 11.10 -14.76
N VAL A 91 -3.05 9.82 -14.43
CA VAL A 91 -3.10 9.33 -13.03
C VAL A 91 -2.08 10.07 -12.17
N SER A 92 -0.83 10.20 -12.65
CA SER A 92 0.22 10.89 -11.91
C SER A 92 -0.12 12.37 -11.66
N VAL A 93 -0.70 13.06 -12.65
CA VAL A 93 -1.17 14.45 -12.49
C VAL A 93 -2.30 14.53 -11.47
N THR A 94 -3.29 13.63 -11.55
CA THR A 94 -4.42 13.58 -10.61
C THR A 94 -3.95 13.38 -9.18
N LEU A 95 -3.03 12.44 -8.93
CA LEU A 95 -2.52 12.18 -7.59
C LEU A 95 -1.68 13.34 -7.05
N ARG A 96 -0.89 14.01 -7.90
CA ARG A 96 -0.14 15.22 -7.49
C ARG A 96 -1.04 16.41 -7.15
N ARG A 97 -2.23 16.52 -7.74
CA ARG A 97 -3.21 17.58 -7.41
C ARG A 97 -3.75 17.48 -5.99
N VAL A 98 -3.75 16.28 -5.42
CA VAL A 98 -4.22 16.01 -4.05
C VAL A 98 -3.07 15.76 -3.07
N ARG A 99 -1.88 16.32 -3.36
CA ARG A 99 -0.68 16.12 -2.53
C ARG A 99 -0.91 16.47 -1.06
N ASP A 100 -1.59 17.57 -0.78
CA ASP A 100 -1.83 18.02 0.59
C ASP A 100 -2.76 17.08 1.38
N SER A 101 -3.38 16.11 0.69
CA SER A 101 -4.19 15.05 1.29
C SER A 101 -3.43 13.72 1.39
N TRP A 102 -2.16 13.63 1.02
CA TRP A 102 -1.38 12.40 1.17
C TRP A 102 -1.06 12.15 2.65
N ILE A 103 -1.29 10.91 3.08
CA ILE A 103 -1.16 10.46 4.46
C ILE A 103 -0.06 9.40 4.57
N TYR A 104 -0.01 8.47 3.63
CA TYR A 104 1.05 7.46 3.53
C TYR A 104 1.61 7.42 2.11
N GLY A 105 2.89 7.05 2.01
CA GLY A 105 3.58 6.86 0.74
C GLY A 105 4.48 5.62 0.79
N GLY A 106 4.51 4.89 -0.33
CA GLY A 106 5.22 3.63 -0.48
C GLY A 106 5.73 3.47 -1.90
N ALA A 107 6.91 2.88 -2.06
CA ALA A 107 7.44 2.53 -3.36
C ALA A 107 8.24 1.24 -3.21
N VAL A 108 8.00 0.30 -4.11
CA VAL A 108 8.71 -0.97 -4.18
C VAL A 108 9.18 -1.16 -5.61
N ASN A 109 10.47 -1.36 -5.80
CA ASN A 109 11.03 -1.67 -7.11
C ASN A 109 11.55 -3.09 -7.07
N ASP A 110 11.05 -3.92 -7.98
CA ASP A 110 11.66 -5.21 -8.24
C ASP A 110 12.91 -5.04 -9.10
N PRO A 111 13.98 -5.83 -8.87
CA PRO A 111 15.17 -5.78 -9.71
C PRO A 111 14.79 -6.01 -11.18
N ILE A 112 15.53 -5.38 -12.10
CA ILE A 112 15.35 -5.58 -13.55
C ILE A 112 15.46 -7.08 -13.87
N ARG A 113 14.44 -7.62 -14.54
CA ARG A 113 14.37 -9.04 -14.94
C ARG A 113 14.15 -9.17 -16.43
N ASP A 114 14.17 -10.40 -16.93
CA ASP A 114 13.69 -10.68 -18.27
C ASP A 114 12.16 -10.47 -18.38
N HIS A 115 11.64 -10.54 -19.61
CA HIS A 115 10.21 -10.30 -19.88
C HIS A 115 9.26 -11.29 -19.18
N ALA A 116 9.63 -12.55 -19.03
CA ALA A 116 8.75 -13.57 -18.46
C ALA A 116 8.64 -13.39 -16.94
N ASP A 117 9.79 -13.19 -16.29
CA ASP A 117 9.87 -12.94 -14.85
C ASP A 117 9.22 -11.60 -14.47
N ALA A 118 9.43 -10.55 -15.28
CA ALA A 118 8.78 -9.26 -15.07
C ALA A 118 7.25 -9.36 -15.19
N ARG A 119 6.73 -10.15 -16.15
CA ARG A 119 5.28 -10.38 -16.27
C ARG A 119 4.70 -11.08 -15.05
N ALA A 120 5.39 -12.11 -14.54
CA ALA A 120 4.95 -12.83 -13.34
C ALA A 120 4.95 -11.92 -12.10
N ALA A 121 5.99 -11.11 -11.95
CA ALA A 121 6.10 -10.12 -10.88
C ALA A 121 5.00 -9.05 -10.95
N PHE A 122 4.78 -8.48 -12.13
CA PHE A 122 3.69 -7.54 -12.38
C PHE A 122 2.34 -8.12 -11.98
N ALA A 123 2.03 -9.34 -12.44
CA ALA A 123 0.77 -10.01 -12.09
C ALA A 123 0.62 -10.22 -10.58
N TRP A 124 1.68 -10.65 -9.90
CA TRP A 124 1.68 -10.82 -8.45
C TRP A 124 1.37 -9.51 -7.71
N HIS A 125 2.00 -8.40 -8.08
CA HIS A 125 1.74 -7.10 -7.44
C HIS A 125 0.32 -6.59 -7.69
N VAL A 126 -0.24 -6.84 -8.88
CA VAL A 126 -1.64 -6.49 -9.20
C VAL A 126 -2.62 -7.32 -8.37
N ASP A 127 -2.41 -8.63 -8.31
CA ASP A 127 -3.28 -9.53 -7.56
C ASP A 127 -3.24 -9.19 -6.07
N ASP A 128 -2.04 -8.99 -5.51
CA ASP A 128 -1.85 -8.55 -4.13
C ASP A 128 -2.60 -7.25 -3.83
N ALA A 129 -2.45 -6.23 -4.69
CA ALA A 129 -3.13 -4.95 -4.51
C ALA A 129 -4.66 -5.08 -4.49
N ARG A 130 -5.22 -5.99 -5.30
CA ARG A 130 -6.67 -6.22 -5.39
C ARG A 130 -7.19 -7.03 -4.21
N VAL A 131 -6.51 -8.13 -3.84
CA VAL A 131 -7.07 -9.08 -2.86
C VAL A 131 -6.82 -8.68 -1.41
N ARG A 132 -5.76 -7.93 -1.10
CA ARG A 132 -5.31 -7.71 0.29
C ARG A 132 -6.35 -7.05 1.20
N PHE A 133 -7.31 -6.30 0.64
CA PHE A 133 -8.39 -5.65 1.39
C PHE A 133 -9.79 -6.20 1.13
N THR A 134 -9.93 -7.29 0.36
CA THR A 134 -11.24 -7.89 0.04
C THR A 134 -12.00 -8.37 1.28
N THR A 135 -11.28 -8.87 2.29
CA THR A 135 -11.87 -9.45 3.51
C THR A 135 -11.72 -8.58 4.76
N ALA A 136 -10.99 -7.46 4.66
CA ALA A 136 -10.50 -6.73 5.84
C ALA A 136 -11.30 -5.48 6.23
N ALA A 137 -12.37 -5.12 5.52
CA ALA A 137 -13.19 -3.95 5.83
C ALA A 137 -14.12 -4.21 7.04
N VAL A 138 -13.55 -4.24 8.24
CA VAL A 138 -14.30 -4.05 9.48
C VAL A 138 -14.73 -2.59 9.53
N PRO A 139 -16.00 -2.25 9.85
CA PRO A 139 -16.44 -0.87 10.01
C PRO A 139 -15.85 -0.30 11.30
N LEU A 140 -14.59 0.11 11.25
CA LEU A 140 -13.96 0.94 12.26
C LEU A 140 -14.35 2.39 11.95
N GLY A 141 -15.42 2.85 12.57
CA GLY A 141 -15.94 4.21 12.39
C GLY A 141 -17.25 4.25 11.60
N ASN A 142 -17.92 5.41 11.66
CA ASN A 142 -19.15 5.63 10.91
C ASN A 142 -18.79 5.80 9.42
N PRO A 143 -19.24 4.91 8.51
CA PRO A 143 -18.96 5.04 7.08
C PRO A 143 -19.43 6.35 6.45
N ARG A 144 -20.30 7.08 7.16
CA ARG A 144 -20.84 8.39 6.76
C ARG A 144 -19.95 9.57 7.14
N ASP A 145 -18.82 9.36 7.81
CA ASP A 145 -17.85 10.42 8.11
C ASP A 145 -16.60 10.28 7.22
N PRO A 146 -16.50 11.05 6.12
CA PRO A 146 -15.37 10.96 5.19
C PRO A 146 -14.01 11.25 5.84
N GLN A 147 -13.98 12.02 6.94
CA GLN A 147 -12.74 12.38 7.64
C GLN A 147 -12.11 11.19 8.36
N THR A 148 -12.84 10.09 8.51
CA THR A 148 -12.43 8.89 9.25
C THR A 148 -11.93 7.76 8.36
N THR A 149 -11.75 8.03 7.07
CA THR A 149 -11.49 7.02 6.05
C THR A 149 -10.30 7.40 5.18
N LEU A 150 -9.66 6.40 4.58
CA LEU A 150 -8.57 6.58 3.63
C LEU A 150 -8.94 5.96 2.29
N ILE A 151 -8.27 6.41 1.24
CA ILE A 151 -8.18 5.68 -0.04
C ILE A 151 -6.72 5.36 -0.31
N LEU A 152 -6.41 4.08 -0.54
CA LEU A 152 -5.11 3.65 -1.02
C LEU A 152 -5.16 3.53 -2.54
N VAL A 153 -4.27 4.22 -3.24
CA VAL A 153 -4.04 4.06 -4.67
C VAL A 153 -2.71 3.35 -4.87
N THR A 154 -2.72 2.26 -5.63
CA THR A 154 -1.54 1.47 -6.01
C THR A 154 -1.37 1.53 -7.53
N ILE A 155 -0.23 2.03 -7.99
CA ILE A 155 0.17 2.02 -9.39
C ILE A 155 1.23 0.95 -9.56
N VAL A 156 0.94 -0.07 -10.34
CA VAL A 156 1.92 -1.10 -10.75
C VAL A 156 2.30 -0.79 -12.19
N VAL A 157 3.59 -0.60 -12.44
CA VAL A 157 4.09 -0.25 -13.77
C VAL A 157 5.30 -1.11 -14.08
N ALA A 158 5.27 -1.75 -15.24
CA ALA A 158 6.40 -2.44 -15.83
C ALA A 158 6.98 -1.59 -16.95
N ALA A 159 8.27 -1.28 -16.88
CA ALA A 159 8.92 -0.41 -17.86
C ALA A 159 10.30 -0.91 -18.29
N ARG A 160 10.74 -0.49 -19.48
CA ARG A 160 12.10 -0.70 -19.97
C ARG A 160 13.02 0.28 -19.25
N GLY A 161 13.92 -0.26 -18.43
CA GLY A 161 14.79 0.53 -17.56
C GLY A 161 14.08 1.03 -16.30
N GLU A 162 14.87 1.59 -15.38
CA GLU A 162 14.37 2.00 -14.06
C GLU A 162 13.49 3.25 -14.16
N LEU A 163 12.34 3.20 -13.47
CA LEU A 163 11.39 4.30 -13.42
C LEU A 163 11.79 5.37 -12.41
N ALA A 164 12.14 4.95 -11.19
CA ALA A 164 12.70 5.81 -10.15
C ALA A 164 13.23 4.97 -8.98
N THR A 165 14.45 5.23 -8.49
CA THR A 165 14.89 4.71 -7.20
C THR A 165 14.27 5.54 -6.08
N VAL A 166 13.42 4.93 -5.25
CA VAL A 166 12.79 5.63 -4.12
C VAL A 166 13.43 5.13 -2.82
N GLY A 167 14.28 5.96 -2.22
CA GLY A 167 15.03 5.61 -1.00
C GLY A 167 14.20 5.77 0.28
N GLU A 168 13.80 7.01 0.61
CA GLU A 168 12.99 7.32 1.80
C GLU A 168 11.79 8.18 1.41
N ILE A 169 10.57 7.78 1.75
CA ILE A 169 9.34 8.50 1.33
C ILE A 169 8.85 9.49 2.40
N GLY A 170 9.64 9.73 3.47
CA GLY A 170 9.16 10.34 4.71
C GLY A 170 8.45 11.71 4.59
N ALA A 171 8.82 12.54 3.61
CA ALA A 171 8.17 13.84 3.36
C ALA A 171 7.25 13.85 2.12
N GLY A 172 7.13 12.73 1.40
CA GLY A 172 6.35 12.62 0.16
C GLY A 172 7.03 13.24 -1.07
N GLU A 173 8.21 13.86 -0.92
CA GLU A 173 8.93 14.52 -2.00
C GLU A 173 9.53 13.49 -2.99
N GLU A 174 10.02 12.37 -2.49
CA GLU A 174 10.48 11.23 -3.28
C GLU A 174 9.32 10.60 -4.06
N LEU A 175 8.14 10.51 -3.44
CA LEU A 175 6.94 10.00 -4.09
C LEU A 175 6.46 10.95 -5.19
N ARG A 176 6.52 12.27 -4.96
CA ARG A 176 6.28 13.27 -6.01
C ARG A 176 7.25 13.09 -7.18
N ARG A 177 8.55 12.99 -6.89
CA ARG A 177 9.59 12.77 -7.90
C ARG A 177 9.34 11.49 -8.68
N ALA A 178 8.94 10.40 -8.02
CA ALA A 178 8.59 9.14 -8.67
C ALA A 178 7.37 9.28 -9.60
N LEU A 179 6.30 9.95 -9.16
CA LEU A 179 5.14 10.24 -10.02
C LEU A 179 5.50 11.15 -11.20
N GLU A 180 6.44 12.08 -11.03
CA GLU A 180 6.93 12.92 -12.12
C GLU A 180 7.77 12.12 -13.10
N ALA A 181 8.70 11.29 -12.63
CA ALA A 181 9.49 10.41 -13.48
C ALA A 181 8.62 9.42 -14.26
N ALA A 182 7.58 8.87 -13.62
CA ALA A 182 6.59 8.01 -14.25
C ALA A 182 5.76 8.75 -15.32
N ALA A 183 5.35 10.00 -15.04
CA ALA A 183 4.57 10.82 -15.96
C ALA A 183 5.33 11.25 -17.23
N HIS A 184 6.66 11.28 -17.18
CA HIS A 184 7.50 11.68 -18.33
C HIS A 184 7.92 10.52 -19.24
N ARG A 185 7.56 9.28 -18.90
CA ARG A 185 7.93 8.11 -19.72
C ARG A 185 7.31 8.16 -21.10
N GLU A 186 8.07 7.68 -22.07
CA GLU A 186 7.60 7.55 -23.44
C GLU A 186 6.70 6.32 -23.59
N ALA A 187 5.94 6.27 -24.69
CA ALA A 187 5.03 5.15 -24.94
C ALA A 187 5.77 3.80 -24.99
N ASP A 188 6.93 3.77 -25.64
CA ASP A 188 7.70 2.55 -25.88
C ASP A 188 8.44 2.05 -24.63
N ASP A 189 8.53 2.88 -23.59
CA ASP A 189 9.11 2.48 -22.31
C ASP A 189 8.11 1.69 -21.46
N ILE A 190 6.80 1.87 -21.64
CA ILE A 190 5.78 1.28 -20.77
C ILE A 190 5.28 -0.07 -21.32
N VAL A 191 5.76 -1.14 -20.69
CA VAL A 191 5.41 -2.53 -21.02
C VAL A 191 4.01 -2.86 -20.51
N ALA A 192 3.71 -2.55 -19.24
CA ALA A 192 2.42 -2.78 -18.63
C ALA A 192 2.11 -1.73 -17.57
N LEU A 193 0.83 -1.44 -17.38
CA LEU A 193 0.35 -0.48 -16.37
C LEU A 193 -0.96 -1.00 -15.80
N GLU A 194 -1.04 -1.03 -14.47
CA GLU A 194 -2.27 -1.25 -13.74
C GLU A 194 -2.40 -0.23 -12.62
N VAL A 195 -3.63 0.23 -12.38
CA VAL A 195 -3.94 1.16 -11.29
C VAL A 195 -5.09 0.58 -10.49
N VAL A 196 -4.83 0.29 -9.22
CA VAL A 196 -5.77 -0.30 -8.28
C VAL A 196 -6.05 0.71 -7.17
N TRP A 197 -7.30 0.90 -6.77
CA TRP A 197 -7.63 1.73 -5.61
C TRP A 197 -8.57 1.01 -4.65
N VAL A 198 -8.36 1.25 -3.35
CA VAL A 198 -9.15 0.65 -2.28
C VAL A 198 -9.55 1.75 -1.29
N PRO A 199 -10.82 1.83 -0.85
CA PRO A 199 -11.94 1.00 -1.30
C PRO A 199 -12.39 1.32 -2.74
N GLU A 200 -12.85 0.29 -3.46
CA GLU A 200 -13.40 0.43 -4.82
C GLU A 200 -14.79 1.08 -4.80
N GLU A 201 -15.63 0.68 -3.85
CA GLU A 201 -17.01 1.12 -3.70
C GLU A 201 -17.16 2.30 -2.72
N ASP A 202 -18.13 3.17 -2.99
CA ASP A 202 -18.55 4.18 -2.03
C ASP A 202 -19.19 3.54 -0.78
N GLY A 203 -18.97 4.15 0.38
CA GLY A 203 -19.50 3.66 1.65
C GLY A 203 -18.69 2.54 2.31
N ARG A 204 -17.67 2.00 1.62
CA ARG A 204 -16.63 1.19 2.25
C ARG A 204 -15.57 2.09 2.89
N VAL A 205 -14.99 1.63 3.99
CA VAL A 205 -13.99 2.39 4.76
C VAL A 205 -12.67 1.63 4.84
N LEU A 206 -11.58 2.38 4.82
CA LEU A 206 -10.24 1.89 5.10
C LEU A 206 -9.64 2.79 6.19
N SER A 207 -9.35 2.21 7.35
CA SER A 207 -8.67 2.92 8.44
C SER A 207 -7.15 2.82 8.34
N SER A 208 -6.46 3.75 8.98
CA SER A 208 -5.00 3.74 9.09
C SER A 208 -4.45 2.49 9.80
N ILE A 209 -5.15 1.98 10.82
CA ILE A 209 -4.75 0.73 11.51
C ILE A 209 -4.82 -0.46 10.55
N GLN A 210 -5.91 -0.59 9.78
CA GLN A 210 -6.03 -1.66 8.78
C GLN A 210 -4.93 -1.55 7.72
N LEU A 211 -4.67 -0.32 7.26
CA LEU A 211 -3.64 -0.05 6.28
C LEU A 211 -2.24 -0.42 6.79
N GLU A 212 -1.85 0.02 7.99
CA GLU A 212 -0.55 -0.28 8.60
C GLU A 212 -0.39 -1.79 8.90
N ALA A 213 -1.47 -2.47 9.28
CA ALA A 213 -1.46 -3.91 9.50
C ALA A 213 -1.23 -4.71 8.20
N GLN A 214 -1.83 -4.25 7.09
CA GLN A 214 -1.72 -4.92 5.80
C GLN A 214 -0.48 -4.52 5.01
N TYR A 215 0.02 -3.30 5.19
CA TYR A 215 1.22 -2.76 4.55
C TYR A 215 2.17 -2.17 5.60
N PRO A 216 2.90 -3.02 6.34
CA PRO A 216 3.92 -2.54 7.26
C PRO A 216 5.14 -2.00 6.49
N PRO A 217 6.00 -1.19 7.14
CA PRO A 217 7.30 -0.83 6.58
C PRO A 217 8.11 -2.08 6.16
N PRO A 218 8.85 -2.05 5.04
CA PRO A 218 9.14 -0.87 4.21
C PRO A 218 8.14 -0.60 3.07
N GLU A 219 7.03 -1.34 2.96
CA GLU A 219 6.10 -1.23 1.83
C GLU A 219 5.34 0.12 1.82
N LEU A 220 5.13 0.70 3.00
CA LEU A 220 4.38 1.92 3.18
C LEU A 220 4.87 2.67 4.43
N TYR A 221 5.08 3.98 4.30
CA TYR A 221 5.52 4.87 5.37
C TYR A 221 4.51 5.97 5.60
N ARG A 222 4.36 6.36 6.87
CA ARG A 222 3.58 7.54 7.25
C ARG A 222 4.30 8.79 6.80
N LEU A 223 3.59 9.70 6.12
CA LEU A 223 4.14 10.99 5.73
C LEU A 223 4.16 11.94 6.92
N ARG A 224 5.16 12.82 6.97
CA ARG A 224 5.30 13.81 8.04
C ARG A 224 4.06 14.69 8.15
N GLY A 225 3.53 14.85 9.36
CA GLY A 225 2.36 15.68 9.65
C GLY A 225 1.02 14.96 9.56
N ALA A 226 0.98 13.70 9.12
CA ALA A 226 -0.26 12.93 9.06
C ALA A 226 -0.73 12.49 10.47
N VAL A 227 -1.97 12.82 10.81
CA VAL A 227 -2.64 12.42 12.08
C VAL A 227 -3.33 11.08 11.89
N VAL A 228 -2.55 10.00 11.95
CA VAL A 228 -3.01 8.63 11.64
C VAL A 228 -2.29 7.57 12.47
N GLY A 229 -2.74 6.33 12.34
CA GLY A 229 -2.17 5.13 12.94
C GLY A 229 -2.80 4.79 14.28
N ASN A 230 -2.21 3.83 14.98
CA ASN A 230 -2.80 3.31 16.21
C ASN A 230 -2.61 4.24 17.42
N VAL A 231 -3.70 4.58 18.12
CA VAL A 231 -3.70 5.23 19.43
C VAL A 231 -4.56 4.44 20.42
N TYR A 232 -4.28 4.60 21.71
CA TYR A 232 -5.03 3.94 22.78
C TYR A 232 -5.94 4.93 23.51
N CYS A 233 -7.21 4.57 23.65
CA CYS A 233 -8.18 5.38 24.38
C CYS A 233 -7.77 5.50 25.86
N THR A 234 -7.68 6.73 26.37
CA THR A 234 -7.34 6.96 27.78
C THR A 234 -8.42 6.44 28.75
N TYR A 235 -9.66 6.33 28.27
CA TYR A 235 -10.80 5.93 29.11
C TYR A 235 -10.97 4.41 29.17
N CYS A 236 -11.10 3.75 28.01
CA CYS A 236 -11.37 2.30 27.96
C CYS A 236 -10.14 1.44 27.64
N GLY A 237 -8.99 2.05 27.32
CA GLY A 237 -7.76 1.33 26.93
C GLY A 237 -7.80 0.69 25.54
N GLY A 238 -8.92 0.76 24.82
CA GLY A 238 -9.07 0.15 23.51
C GLY A 238 -8.24 0.86 22.43
N PRO A 239 -7.58 0.13 21.51
CA PRO A 239 -6.90 0.71 20.37
C PRO A 239 -7.89 1.23 19.32
N PHE A 240 -7.60 2.37 18.70
CA PHE A 240 -8.40 2.93 17.62
C PHE A 240 -7.57 3.86 16.72
N PRO A 241 -8.00 4.10 15.47
CA PRO A 241 -7.26 4.96 14.54
C PRO A 241 -7.21 6.42 15.00
N ALA A 242 -6.03 7.05 14.91
CA ALA A 242 -5.78 8.42 15.38
C ALA A 242 -6.59 9.49 14.63
N GLU A 243 -7.03 9.18 13.40
CA GLU A 243 -7.90 10.04 12.61
C GLU A 243 -9.34 10.15 13.17
N LEU A 244 -9.75 9.24 14.06
CA LEU A 244 -11.10 9.29 14.64
C LEU A 244 -11.24 10.42 15.67
N VAL A 245 -12.40 11.09 15.64
CA VAL A 245 -12.73 12.16 16.59
C VAL A 245 -13.04 11.64 18.00
N SER A 246 -13.57 10.41 18.07
CA SER A 246 -13.91 9.73 19.32
C SER A 246 -13.56 8.24 19.24
N CYS A 247 -13.33 7.66 20.41
CA CYS A 247 -13.12 6.23 20.58
C CYS A 247 -14.38 5.47 20.13
N PRO A 248 -14.28 4.55 19.15
CA PRO A 248 -15.42 3.78 18.68
C PRO A 248 -15.92 2.76 19.71
N HIS A 249 -15.10 2.42 20.71
CA HIS A 249 -15.44 1.43 21.74
C HIS A 249 -16.30 2.02 22.87
N CYS A 250 -16.09 3.28 23.24
CA CYS A 250 -16.74 3.89 24.41
C CYS A 250 -17.26 5.32 24.18
N GLY A 251 -17.07 5.91 23.01
CA GLY A 251 -17.51 7.27 22.67
C GLY A 251 -16.67 8.40 23.26
N ALA A 252 -15.64 8.11 24.06
CA ALA A 252 -14.77 9.12 24.64
C ALA A 252 -14.02 9.93 23.56
N PRO A 253 -13.76 11.23 23.77
CA PRO A 253 -13.04 12.05 22.80
C PRO A 253 -11.60 11.54 22.58
N ALA A 254 -11.09 11.71 21.36
CA ALA A 254 -9.69 11.43 21.06
C ALA A 254 -8.75 12.41 21.80
N ARG A 255 -7.58 11.92 22.24
CA ARG A 255 -6.59 12.68 23.01
C ARG A 255 -6.28 14.02 22.34
N GLY A 256 -6.30 15.11 23.12
CA GLY A 256 -5.97 16.46 22.67
C GLY A 256 -7.17 17.40 22.49
N ARG A 257 -8.40 16.89 22.39
CA ARG A 257 -9.63 17.73 22.31
C ARG A 257 -10.41 17.88 23.62
N ASP A 258 -9.99 17.22 24.69
CA ASP A 258 -10.52 17.49 26.05
C ASP A 258 -10.19 18.90 26.54
N ARG A 259 -9.08 19.48 26.09
CA ARG A 259 -8.68 20.85 26.47
C ARG A 259 -9.64 21.92 25.94
N ASP A 260 -10.20 21.72 24.75
CA ASP A 260 -11.13 22.69 24.15
C ASP A 260 -12.54 22.61 24.75
N ARG A 261 -12.96 21.44 25.26
CA ARG A 261 -14.26 21.31 25.94
C ARG A 261 -14.25 21.84 27.37
N GLN A 262 -13.11 21.78 28.08
CA GLN A 262 -12.98 22.36 29.41
C GLN A 262 -12.76 23.87 29.40
N ALA A 263 -12.50 24.48 28.25
CA ALA A 263 -12.38 25.94 28.11
C ALA A 263 -13.71 26.65 27.80
N ILE A 264 -14.82 25.90 27.64
CA ILE A 264 -16.16 26.42 27.28
C ILE A 264 -17.20 26.05 28.36
N ALA A 265 -16.76 25.56 29.52
CA ALA A 265 -17.59 25.29 30.70
C ALA A 265 -17.08 26.12 31.87
#